data_AF-A0A7C6IU66-F1
#
_entry.id   AF-A0A7C6IU66-F1
#
_cell.length_a   1.000
_cell.length_b   1.000
_cell.length_c   1.000
_cell.angle_alpha   90.00
_cell.angle_beta   90.00
_cell.angle_gamma   90.00
#
_symmetry.space_group_name_H-M   'P 1'
#
loop_
_entity.id
_entity.type
_entity.pdbx_description
1 polymer ?
#
loop_
_entity_poly.entity_id
_entity_poly.type
_entity_poly.pdbx_seq_one_letter_code
_entity_poly.pdbx_strand_id
1 'polypeptide(L)'
;MLDWIKMITGVITSEIFLEPIIMVLVGYGIRMYGKNRKYRIIVDITIDLVDYIEANYKKWGIKGSQKMDRFLRMFKEEFKKQIGREPTPNELETARIRAEAQVYRNRTKRD
;
A
#
# COMPACT_ATOMS: atom_id res chain seq x y z
N MET A 1 -23.12 -2.12 -13.26
CA MET A 1 -21.81 -1.43 -13.14
C MET A 1 -21.45 -1.09 -11.67
N LEU A 2 -22.02 -1.79 -10.68
CA LEU A 2 -21.82 -1.54 -9.23
C LEU A 2 -21.25 -2.77 -8.48
N ASP A 3 -21.24 -3.95 -9.09
CA ASP A 3 -20.86 -5.20 -8.42
C ASP A 3 -19.35 -5.42 -8.31
N TRP A 4 -18.57 -4.82 -9.21
CA TRP A 4 -17.10 -4.93 -9.17
C TRP A 4 -16.48 -4.15 -8.00
N ILE A 5 -17.08 -3.01 -7.62
CA ILE A 5 -16.61 -2.21 -6.47
C ILE A 5 -16.84 -2.96 -5.16
N LYS A 6 -18.00 -3.66 -5.03
CA LYS A 6 -18.29 -4.50 -3.87
C LYS A 6 -17.35 -5.70 -3.77
N MET A 7 -17.00 -6.29 -4.91
CA MET A 7 -16.04 -7.41 -4.97
C MET A 7 -14.64 -6.98 -4.50
N ILE A 8 -14.17 -5.78 -4.88
CA ILE A 8 -12.86 -5.26 -4.45
C ILE A 8 -12.89 -4.88 -2.96
N THR A 9 -13.99 -4.34 -2.44
CA THR A 9 -14.11 -4.04 -1.00
C THR A 9 -14.25 -5.29 -0.12
N GLY A 10 -14.86 -6.36 -0.64
CA GLY A 10 -15.02 -7.63 0.07
C GLY A 10 -13.73 -8.43 0.18
N VAL A 11 -12.87 -8.36 -0.85
CA VAL A 11 -11.58 -9.09 -0.89
C VAL A 11 -10.54 -8.51 0.07
N ILE A 12 -10.63 -7.23 0.42
CA ILE A 12 -9.78 -6.62 1.47
C ILE A 12 -10.13 -7.16 2.87
N THR A 13 -11.29 -7.82 3.03
CA THR A 13 -11.84 -8.22 4.33
C THR A 13 -11.66 -9.71 4.64
N SER A 14 -11.27 -10.57 3.69
CA SER A 14 -11.00 -11.98 3.97
C SER A 14 -9.51 -12.23 4.25
N GLU A 15 -9.16 -12.27 5.53
CA GLU A 15 -7.81 -12.59 6.06
C GLU A 15 -7.16 -13.83 5.40
N ILE A 16 -7.96 -14.77 4.88
CA ILE A 16 -7.52 -16.07 4.39
C ILE A 16 -6.94 -16.03 2.96
N PHE A 17 -7.38 -15.10 2.09
CA PHE A 17 -6.93 -15.06 0.68
C PHE A 17 -5.75 -14.10 0.42
N LEU A 18 -5.43 -13.25 1.39
CA LEU A 18 -4.40 -12.20 1.26
C LEU A 18 -2.97 -12.78 1.32
N GLU A 19 -2.72 -13.78 2.14
CA GLU A 19 -1.37 -14.31 2.39
C GLU A 19 -0.63 -14.84 1.15
N PRO A 20 -1.22 -15.73 0.32
CA PRO A 20 -0.51 -16.25 -0.86
C PRO A 20 -0.31 -15.20 -1.96
N ILE A 21 -1.27 -14.29 -2.13
CA ILE A 21 -1.24 -13.25 -3.17
C ILE A 21 -0.20 -12.18 -2.83
N ILE A 22 -0.17 -11.74 -1.57
CA ILE A 22 0.83 -10.79 -1.07
C ILE A 22 2.24 -11.37 -1.23
N MET A 23 2.44 -12.66 -0.91
CA MET A 23 3.75 -13.29 -1.00
C MET A 23 4.29 -13.36 -2.44
N VAL A 24 3.43 -13.66 -3.42
CA VAL A 24 3.79 -13.63 -4.85
C VAL A 24 4.14 -12.21 -5.31
N LEU A 25 3.36 -11.20 -4.91
CA LEU A 25 3.57 -9.81 -5.29
C LEU A 25 4.82 -9.19 -4.65
N VAL A 26 5.11 -9.55 -3.40
CA VAL A 26 6.36 -9.21 -2.70
C VAL A 26 7.55 -9.87 -3.39
N GLY A 27 7.47 -11.16 -3.71
CA GLY A 27 8.54 -11.90 -4.39
C GLY A 27 8.84 -11.36 -5.79
N TYR A 28 7.82 -10.93 -6.53
CA TYR A 28 7.97 -10.24 -7.82
C TYR A 28 8.55 -8.83 -7.64
N GLY A 29 8.08 -8.10 -6.63
CA GLY A 29 8.50 -6.75 -6.30
C GLY A 29 9.96 -6.63 -5.86
N ILE A 30 10.53 -7.66 -5.21
CA ILE A 30 11.96 -7.74 -4.84
C ILE A 30 12.83 -7.85 -6.10
N ARG A 31 12.42 -8.65 -7.10
CA ARG A 31 13.14 -8.80 -8.37
C ARG A 31 13.24 -7.51 -9.18
N MET A 32 12.26 -6.62 -9.06
CA MET A 32 12.23 -5.32 -9.75
C MET A 32 12.91 -4.17 -8.98
N TYR A 33 13.11 -4.31 -7.67
CA TYR A 33 13.67 -3.26 -6.79
C TYR A 33 15.05 -2.76 -7.26
N GLY A 34 15.91 -3.67 -7.72
CA GLY A 34 17.26 -3.34 -8.16
C GLY A 34 17.35 -2.63 -9.53
N LYS A 35 16.37 -2.83 -10.43
CA LYS A 35 16.54 -2.48 -11.84
C LYS A 35 15.96 -1.12 -12.25
N ASN A 36 15.04 -0.54 -11.47
CA ASN A 36 14.32 0.69 -11.87
C ASN A 36 14.17 1.72 -10.75
N ARG A 37 14.72 2.93 -10.93
CA ARG A 37 14.64 4.06 -9.97
C ARG A 37 13.21 4.39 -9.55
N LYS A 38 12.26 4.33 -10.48
CA LYS A 38 10.84 4.59 -10.22
C LYS A 38 10.24 3.63 -9.20
N TYR A 39 10.62 2.34 -9.26
CA TYR A 39 10.11 1.35 -8.31
C TYR A 39 10.67 1.57 -6.91
N ARG A 40 11.95 1.95 -6.78
CA ARG A 40 12.53 2.33 -5.47
C ARG A 40 11.73 3.46 -4.83
N ILE A 41 11.46 4.53 -5.57
CA ILE A 41 10.68 5.67 -5.07
C ILE A 41 9.30 5.24 -4.55
N ILE A 42 8.59 4.36 -5.28
CA ILE A 42 7.30 3.84 -4.83
C ILE A 42 7.46 3.07 -3.50
N VAL A 43 8.48 2.22 -3.39
CA VAL A 43 8.73 1.45 -2.17
C VAL A 43 9.05 2.36 -0.99
N ASP A 44 9.98 3.29 -1.17
CA ASP A 44 10.47 4.16 -0.10
C ASP A 44 9.32 5.02 0.45
N ILE A 45 8.56 5.69 -0.44
CA ILE A 45 7.36 6.45 -0.06
C ILE A 45 6.34 5.55 0.66
N THR A 46 6.15 4.32 0.18
CA THR A 46 5.17 3.40 0.78
C THR A 46 5.54 3.06 2.23
N ILE A 47 6.79 2.71 2.48
CA ILE A 47 7.26 2.33 3.82
C ILE A 47 7.11 3.51 4.78
N ASP A 48 7.61 4.69 4.39
CA ASP A 48 7.57 5.90 5.22
C ASP A 48 6.14 6.29 5.60
N LEU A 49 5.23 6.27 4.61
CA LEU A 49 3.83 6.64 4.85
C LEU A 49 3.09 5.62 5.70
N VAL A 50 3.31 4.32 5.48
CA VAL A 50 2.68 3.26 6.28
C VAL A 50 3.10 3.40 7.75
N ASP A 51 4.40 3.54 8.01
CA ASP A 51 4.91 3.66 9.37
C ASP A 51 4.41 4.95 10.04
N TYR A 52 4.38 6.07 9.31
CA TYR A 52 3.80 7.33 9.81
C TYR A 52 2.31 7.20 10.15
N ILE A 53 1.53 6.53 9.32
CA ILE A 53 0.10 6.29 9.56
C ILE A 53 -0.09 5.34 10.75
N GLU A 54 0.67 4.25 10.83
CA GLU A 54 0.61 3.32 11.97
C GLU A 54 0.99 3.99 13.29
N ALA A 55 1.89 4.98 13.28
CA ALA A 55 2.25 5.74 14.47
C ALA A 55 1.16 6.75 14.90
N ASN A 56 0.35 7.26 13.98
CA ASN A 56 -0.54 8.40 14.24
C ASN A 56 -2.04 8.13 14.10
N TYR A 57 -2.47 6.99 13.53
CA TYR A 57 -3.88 6.73 13.23
C TYR A 57 -4.79 6.85 14.45
N LYS A 58 -4.32 6.42 15.64
CA LYS A 58 -5.06 6.53 16.90
C LYS A 58 -5.33 7.99 17.28
N LYS A 59 -4.33 8.87 17.11
CA LYS A 59 -4.46 10.31 17.40
C LYS A 59 -5.42 11.00 16.44
N TRP A 60 -5.44 10.55 15.18
CA TRP A 60 -6.36 11.08 14.17
C TRP A 60 -7.76 10.48 14.23
N GLY A 61 -8.00 9.48 15.10
CA GLY A 61 -9.28 8.80 15.21
C GLY A 61 -9.69 7.98 13.98
N ILE A 62 -8.74 7.64 13.09
CA ILE A 62 -9.03 6.90 11.85
C ILE A 62 -8.81 5.39 12.03
N LYS A 63 -9.65 4.55 11.39
CA LYS A 63 -9.56 3.09 11.47
C LYS A 63 -9.81 2.41 10.13
N GLY A 64 -9.34 1.17 9.98
CA GLY A 64 -9.65 0.30 8.83
C GLY A 64 -9.38 0.98 7.49
N SER A 65 -10.40 1.04 6.62
CA SER A 65 -10.34 1.63 5.27
C SER A 65 -9.89 3.08 5.26
N GLN A 66 -10.19 3.86 6.30
CA GLN A 66 -9.78 5.27 6.40
C GLN A 66 -8.25 5.43 6.45
N LYS A 67 -7.51 4.42 6.94
CA LYS A 67 -6.05 4.41 6.90
C LYS A 67 -5.55 4.29 5.47
N MET A 68 -6.20 3.44 4.66
CA MET A 68 -5.86 3.24 3.26
C MET A 68 -6.19 4.48 2.42
N ASP A 69 -7.35 5.09 2.63
CA ASP A 69 -7.72 6.34 1.93
C ASP A 69 -6.73 7.46 2.21
N ARG A 70 -6.31 7.60 3.47
CA ARG A 70 -5.28 8.56 3.86
C ARG A 70 -3.93 8.22 3.23
N PHE A 71 -3.54 6.95 3.24
CA PHE A 71 -2.32 6.48 2.57
C PHE A 71 -2.30 6.87 1.09
N LEU A 72 -3.36 6.54 0.34
CA LEU A 72 -3.42 6.82 -1.09
C LEU A 72 -3.37 8.31 -1.41
N ARG A 73 -3.99 9.15 -0.57
CA ARG A 73 -3.92 10.61 -0.70
C ARG A 73 -2.49 11.11 -0.49
N MET A 74 -1.85 10.72 0.63
CA MET A 74 -0.48 11.13 0.93
C MET A 74 0.53 10.58 -0.08
N PHE A 75 0.31 9.37 -0.58
CA PHE A 75 1.14 8.76 -1.59
C PHE A 75 1.12 9.55 -2.90
N LYS A 76 -0.06 10.00 -3.37
CA LYS A 76 -0.16 10.85 -4.56
C LYS A 76 0.63 12.14 -4.40
N GLU A 77 0.49 12.79 -3.24
CA GLU A 77 1.20 14.03 -2.92
C GLU A 77 2.72 13.84 -2.93
N GLU A 78 3.24 12.83 -2.21
CA GLU A 78 4.68 12.57 -2.14
C GLU A 78 5.26 12.05 -3.46
N PHE A 79 4.52 11.19 -4.16
CA PHE A 79 4.92 10.70 -5.47
C PHE A 79 5.04 11.86 -6.47
N LYS A 80 4.08 12.79 -6.47
CA LYS A 80 4.13 13.98 -7.32
C LYS A 80 5.32 14.87 -6.99
N LYS A 81 5.63 15.07 -5.71
CA LYS A 81 6.80 15.85 -5.29
C LYS A 81 8.11 15.24 -5.81
N GLN A 82 8.26 13.91 -5.74
CA GLN A 82 9.51 13.24 -6.13
C GLN A 82 9.63 12.99 -7.64
N ILE A 83 8.52 12.74 -8.34
CA ILE A 83 8.51 12.31 -9.75
C ILE A 83 8.09 13.45 -10.70
N GLY A 84 7.40 14.48 -10.19
CA GLY A 84 6.91 15.61 -10.99
C GLY A 84 5.61 15.36 -11.74
N ARG A 85 4.95 14.22 -11.53
CA ARG A 85 3.62 13.90 -12.08
C ARG A 85 2.77 13.07 -11.12
N GLU A 86 1.47 13.03 -11.36
CA GLU A 86 0.57 12.12 -10.66
C GLU A 86 0.95 10.65 -10.94
N PRO A 87 0.76 9.73 -9.97
CA PRO A 87 0.94 8.31 -10.21
C PRO A 87 -0.10 7.78 -11.18
N THR A 88 0.32 6.87 -12.05
CA THR A 88 -0.59 6.10 -12.91
C THR A 88 -1.45 5.14 -12.08
N PRO A 89 -2.58 4.64 -12.61
CA PRO A 89 -3.40 3.64 -11.90
C PRO A 89 -2.60 2.41 -11.45
N ASN A 90 -1.67 1.92 -12.28
CA ASN A 90 -0.83 0.77 -11.94
C ASN A 90 0.17 1.08 -10.82
N GLU A 91 0.76 2.28 -10.80
CA GLU A 91 1.67 2.70 -9.72
C GLU A 91 0.91 2.88 -8.40
N LEU A 92 -0.31 3.40 -8.45
CA LEU A 92 -1.19 3.54 -7.30
C LEU A 92 -1.58 2.17 -6.73
N GLU A 93 -1.96 1.22 -7.59
CA GLU A 93 -2.29 -0.15 -7.16
C GLU A 93 -1.07 -0.89 -6.62
N THR A 94 0.11 -0.69 -7.23
CA THR A 94 1.38 -1.21 -6.71
C THR A 94 1.66 -0.69 -5.30
N ALA A 95 1.43 0.60 -5.05
CA ALA A 95 1.60 1.20 -3.74
C ALA A 95 0.61 0.62 -2.72
N ARG A 96 -0.67 0.44 -3.10
CA ARG A 96 -1.72 -0.16 -2.25
C ARG A 96 -1.33 -1.57 -1.79
N ILE A 97 -0.99 -2.45 -2.73
CA ILE A 97 -0.58 -3.83 -2.46
C ILE A 97 0.64 -3.85 -1.51
N ARG A 98 1.61 -2.99 -1.76
CA ARG A 98 2.82 -2.91 -0.92
C ARG A 98 2.53 -2.38 0.47
N ALA A 99 1.60 -1.43 0.61
CA ALA A 99 1.17 -0.94 1.90
C ALA A 99 0.51 -2.04 2.74
N GLU A 100 -0.36 -2.84 2.13
CA GLU A 100 -0.99 -4.01 2.78
C GLU A 100 0.06 -5.03 3.21
N ALA A 101 1.02 -5.34 2.33
CA ALA A 101 2.13 -6.23 2.65
C ALA A 101 2.98 -5.72 3.82
N GLN A 102 3.24 -4.41 3.88
CA GLN A 102 4.01 -3.79 4.95
C GLN A 102 3.25 -3.80 6.28
N VAL A 103 1.95 -3.51 6.27
CA VAL A 103 1.10 -3.59 7.46
C VAL A 103 1.08 -5.03 8.00
N TYR A 104 0.93 -6.02 7.12
CA TYR A 104 0.96 -7.43 7.51
C TYR A 104 2.30 -7.79 8.18
N ARG A 105 3.43 -7.44 7.54
CA ARG A 105 4.77 -7.64 8.12
C ARG A 105 4.93 -7.00 9.49
N ASN A 106 4.41 -5.79 9.67
CA ASN A 106 4.47 -5.08 10.94
C ASN A 106 3.61 -5.74 12.04
N ARG A 107 2.55 -6.47 11.67
CA ARG A 107 1.78 -7.31 12.60
C ARG A 107 2.56 -8.56 12.98
N THR A 108 3.04 -9.33 12.00
CA THR A 108 3.79 -10.57 12.25
C THR A 108 5.08 -10.36 13.05
N LYS A 109 5.70 -9.17 13.00
CA LYS A 109 6.87 -8.83 13.82
C LYS A 109 6.55 -8.50 15.29
N ARG A 110 5.29 -8.22 15.61
CA ARG A 110 4.85 -7.83 16.96
C ARG A 110 4.28 -9.00 17.77
N ASP A 111 4.01 -10.13 17.10
CA ASP A 111 3.63 -11.41 17.70
C ASP A 111 4.87 -12.25 18.02
#